data_AF-A0A8E2AM71-F1
#
_entry.id   AF-A0A8E2AM71-F1
#
_cell.length_a   1.000
_cell.length_b   1.000
_cell.length_c   1.000
_cell.angle_alpha   90.00
_cell.angle_beta   90.00
_cell.angle_gamma   90.00
#
_symmetry.space_group_name_H-M   'P 1'
#
loop_
_entity.id
_entity.type
_entity.pdbx_description
1 polymer ?
#
loop_
_entity_poly.entity_id
_entity_poly.type
_entity_poly.pdbx_seq_one_letter_code
_entity_poly.pdbx_strand_id
1 'polypeptide(L)'
;MNDPEICTLSLHNDSKVSEPDDPVQSVAEVSDESEYSSQEGSSQEDSSKEDSSEERRGIAWVPPKLSEGDMEYTIRDLMPFDDHRRNDKMIIDSVTTLRKSWPSPEEILNNVDLATCILLLVMRTVAPDIPLKAQWRSWDHLHAVVEQEILRKSLANAVQCKVFIRMRSLGLWYEGY
;
A
#
# COMPACT_ATOMS: atom_id res chain seq x y z
N MET A 1 38.37 1.87 11.24
CA MET A 1 37.62 3.13 11.05
C MET A 1 37.23 3.14 9.59
N ASN A 2 35.97 2.83 9.29
CA ASN A 2 35.46 2.77 7.92
C ASN A 2 34.56 3.98 7.72
N ASP A 3 34.95 4.84 6.77
CA ASP A 3 34.14 5.94 6.26
C ASP A 3 32.99 5.40 5.39
N PRO A 4 31.74 5.87 5.56
CA PRO A 4 30.69 5.66 4.58
C PRO A 4 30.69 6.77 3.52
N GLU A 5 30.69 6.33 2.27
CA GLU A 5 30.65 7.13 1.06
C GLU A 5 29.43 8.08 1.03
N ILE A 6 29.71 9.34 0.67
CA ILE A 6 28.73 10.41 0.49
C ILE A 6 28.15 10.28 -0.93
N CYS A 7 26.84 10.00 -1.03
CA CYS A 7 26.09 10.18 -2.28
C CYS A 7 25.85 11.68 -2.54
N THR A 8 26.72 12.30 -3.33
CA THR A 8 26.51 13.62 -3.93
C THR A 8 25.76 13.51 -5.25
N LEU A 9 24.61 14.17 -5.38
CA LEU A 9 24.03 14.52 -6.68
C LEU A 9 23.82 16.04 -6.74
N SER A 10 24.67 16.69 -7.54
CA SER A 10 24.51 18.07 -7.99
C SER A 10 23.29 18.18 -8.90
N LEU A 11 22.37 19.10 -8.58
CA LEU A 11 21.37 19.59 -9.51
C LEU A 11 21.62 21.09 -9.74
N HIS A 12 22.13 21.41 -10.92
CA HIS A 12 21.98 22.73 -11.50
C HIS A 12 20.54 22.86 -12.01
N ASN A 13 19.83 23.88 -11.55
CA ASN A 13 18.60 24.33 -12.20
C ASN A 13 18.58 25.86 -12.19
N ASP A 14 18.86 26.44 -13.35
CA ASP A 14 18.56 27.82 -13.68
C ASP A 14 17.04 28.01 -13.69
N SER A 15 16.55 28.93 -12.86
CA SER A 15 15.20 29.46 -12.95
C SER A 15 15.28 30.89 -13.46
N LYS A 16 14.56 31.20 -14.55
CA LYS A 16 14.02 32.55 -14.75
C LYS A 16 12.66 32.52 -15.42
N VAL A 17 11.70 32.93 -14.59
CA VAL A 17 10.30 33.33 -14.78
C VAL A 17 10.06 34.23 -16.00
N SER A 18 8.89 34.07 -16.65
CA SER A 18 8.00 35.19 -17.07
C SER A 18 6.59 34.66 -17.39
N GLU A 19 5.62 35.06 -16.57
CA GLU A 19 4.17 35.20 -16.82
C GLU A 19 3.89 36.62 -17.38
N PRO A 20 2.64 37.06 -17.67
CA PRO A 20 1.38 36.37 -18.00
C PRO A 20 0.68 37.01 -19.23
N ASP A 21 -0.52 36.55 -19.63
CA ASP A 21 -1.65 37.45 -19.93
C ASP A 21 -2.98 36.67 -20.14
N ASP A 22 -4.00 37.11 -19.41
CA ASP A 22 -5.43 36.79 -19.51
C ASP A 22 -6.05 37.49 -20.75
N PRO A 23 -7.18 37.03 -21.34
CA PRO A 23 -8.47 37.47 -20.79
C PRO A 23 -9.70 36.55 -20.97
N VAL A 24 -10.52 36.52 -19.90
CA VAL A 24 -11.99 36.71 -19.83
C VAL A 24 -12.86 36.27 -21.03
N GLN A 25 -13.78 35.32 -20.80
CA GLN A 25 -15.19 35.51 -21.18
C GLN A 25 -16.16 34.59 -20.42
N SER A 26 -17.11 35.26 -19.77
CA SER A 26 -18.31 34.79 -19.10
C SER A 26 -19.37 34.25 -20.06
N VAL A 27 -20.07 33.17 -19.68
CA VAL A 27 -21.51 33.00 -19.92
C VAL A 27 -22.09 32.02 -18.90
N ALA A 28 -23.11 32.48 -18.21
CA ALA A 28 -24.01 31.69 -17.39
C ALA A 28 -25.20 31.27 -18.27
N GLU A 29 -25.55 29.98 -18.29
CA GLU A 29 -26.93 29.56 -18.54
C GLU A 29 -27.29 28.34 -17.67
N VAL A 30 -28.36 28.56 -16.94
CA VAL A 30 -29.30 27.68 -16.24
C VAL A 30 -29.70 26.43 -17.04
N SER A 31 -29.95 25.31 -16.34
CA SER A 31 -31.22 24.59 -16.43
C SER A 31 -31.38 23.56 -15.30
N ASP A 32 -32.57 23.60 -14.73
CA ASP A 32 -33.15 22.89 -13.60
C ASP A 32 -34.16 21.93 -14.18
N GLU A 33 -34.06 20.63 -13.92
CA GLU A 33 -35.14 19.67 -14.19
C GLU A 33 -35.07 18.54 -13.15
N SER A 34 -36.02 18.56 -12.21
CA SER A 34 -36.93 17.48 -11.74
C SER A 34 -36.59 16.00 -12.10
N GLU A 35 -36.98 14.94 -11.40
CA GLU A 35 -38.13 14.69 -10.53
C GLU A 35 -37.96 13.29 -9.88
N TYR A 36 -38.48 13.16 -8.67
CA TYR A 36 -39.13 12.00 -8.04
C TYR A 36 -39.00 10.58 -8.63
N SER A 37 -38.55 9.62 -7.80
CA SER A 37 -39.29 8.36 -7.62
C SER A 37 -38.89 7.66 -6.31
N SER A 38 -39.79 7.75 -5.33
CA SER A 38 -39.89 6.78 -4.25
C SER A 38 -40.71 5.60 -4.75
N GLN A 39 -40.23 4.36 -4.54
CA GLN A 39 -41.12 3.22 -4.53
C GLN A 39 -40.68 2.17 -3.51
N GLU A 40 -41.63 1.88 -2.62
CA GLU A 40 -41.62 0.90 -1.55
C GLU A 40 -41.77 -0.54 -2.08
N GLY A 41 -41.45 -1.52 -1.22
CA GLY A 41 -41.81 -2.93 -1.39
C GLY A 41 -40.79 -3.83 -0.70
N SER A 42 -40.85 -4.04 0.62
CA SER A 42 -41.67 -5.07 1.27
C SER A 42 -41.43 -6.48 0.71
N SER A 43 -40.71 -7.33 1.44
CA SER A 43 -41.28 -8.48 2.16
C SER A 43 -40.16 -9.36 2.73
N GLN A 44 -40.31 -9.67 4.01
CA GLN A 44 -39.65 -10.77 4.71
C GLN A 44 -39.88 -12.09 3.98
N GLU A 45 -38.81 -12.86 3.78
CA GLU A 45 -38.90 -14.31 3.86
C GLU A 45 -37.75 -14.82 4.75
N ASP A 46 -38.17 -15.09 5.98
CA ASP A 46 -37.50 -15.92 6.96
C ASP A 46 -37.44 -17.35 6.41
N SER A 47 -36.25 -17.76 5.97
CA SER A 47 -35.92 -19.16 5.72
C SER A 47 -34.65 -19.46 6.50
N SER A 48 -34.81 -19.62 7.81
CA SER A 48 -33.88 -20.32 8.69
C SER A 48 -33.70 -21.77 8.21
N LYS A 49 -32.83 -21.96 7.21
CA LYS A 49 -32.21 -23.26 6.93
C LYS A 49 -31.06 -23.43 7.90
N GLU A 50 -31.33 -24.20 8.95
CA GLU A 50 -30.31 -24.94 9.68
C GLU A 50 -29.65 -25.93 8.72
N ASP A 51 -28.67 -25.45 7.95
CA ASP A 51 -27.83 -26.32 7.14
C ASP A 51 -26.45 -26.36 7.78
N SER A 52 -26.28 -27.41 8.59
CA SER A 52 -25.02 -28.08 8.90
C SER A 52 -23.78 -27.18 8.86
N SER A 53 -23.55 -26.45 9.95
CA SER A 53 -22.20 -26.00 10.30
C SER A 53 -21.37 -27.23 10.73
N GLU A 54 -21.16 -28.18 9.82
CA GLU A 54 -19.91 -28.90 9.82
C GLU A 54 -18.85 -27.81 9.71
N GLU A 55 -18.22 -27.52 10.85
CA GLU A 55 -16.95 -26.83 10.91
C GLU A 55 -16.07 -27.45 9.84
N ARG A 56 -16.05 -26.83 8.66
CA ARG A 56 -14.84 -26.70 7.88
C ARG A 56 -13.89 -26.06 8.87
N ARG A 57 -13.21 -26.88 9.68
CA ARG A 57 -11.98 -26.53 10.35
C ARG A 57 -11.07 -26.13 9.21
N GLY A 58 -11.19 -24.86 8.81
CA GLY A 58 -10.40 -24.26 7.78
C GLY A 58 -8.99 -24.54 8.21
N ILE A 59 -8.25 -25.25 7.36
CA ILE A 59 -6.85 -25.55 7.61
C ILE A 59 -6.22 -24.21 8.00
N ALA A 60 -5.70 -24.12 9.23
CA ALA A 60 -5.11 -22.90 9.73
C ALA A 60 -4.05 -22.47 8.72
N TRP A 61 -4.17 -21.26 8.19
CA TRP A 61 -3.23 -20.75 7.19
C TRP A 61 -1.84 -20.68 7.83
N VAL A 62 -0.85 -21.26 7.15
CA VAL A 62 0.53 -21.30 7.62
C VAL A 62 1.33 -20.28 6.81
N PRO A 63 2.06 -19.35 7.44
CA PRO A 63 2.87 -18.40 6.72
C PRO A 63 3.96 -19.11 5.90
N PRO A 64 4.17 -18.72 4.63
CA PRO A 64 5.26 -19.27 3.84
C PRO A 64 6.60 -18.85 4.45
N LYS A 65 7.57 -19.75 4.45
CA LYS A 65 8.95 -19.40 4.83
C LYS A 65 9.58 -18.61 3.70
N LEU A 66 9.96 -17.38 3.98
CA LEU A 66 10.58 -16.48 3.02
C LEU A 66 12.07 -16.79 2.87
N SER A 67 12.52 -16.80 1.64
CA SER A 67 13.90 -16.93 1.22
C SER A 67 14.42 -15.60 0.64
N GLU A 68 15.74 -15.49 0.46
CA GLU A 68 16.34 -14.33 -0.23
C GLU A 68 15.79 -14.17 -1.65
N GLY A 69 15.54 -15.28 -2.35
CA GLY A 69 14.93 -15.26 -3.68
C GLY A 69 13.55 -14.61 -3.70
N ASP A 70 12.73 -14.85 -2.67
CA ASP A 70 11.40 -14.22 -2.55
C ASP A 70 11.50 -12.70 -2.35
N MET A 71 12.57 -12.24 -1.71
CA MET A 71 12.85 -10.81 -1.50
C MET A 71 13.52 -10.14 -2.70
N GLU A 72 13.97 -10.91 -3.68
CA GLU A 72 14.59 -10.46 -4.93
C GLU A 72 13.64 -10.47 -6.11
N TYR A 73 12.69 -11.41 -6.14
CA TYR A 73 11.74 -11.54 -7.23
C TYR A 73 10.71 -10.41 -7.23
N THR A 74 10.83 -9.50 -8.20
CA THR A 74 9.90 -8.38 -8.39
C THR A 74 9.18 -8.42 -9.73
N ILE A 75 7.91 -8.03 -9.72
CA ILE A 75 7.14 -7.74 -10.93
C ILE A 75 7.67 -6.42 -11.51
N ARG A 76 8.19 -6.50 -12.73
CA ARG A 76 8.66 -5.33 -13.48
C ARG A 76 7.47 -4.50 -13.93
N ASP A 77 7.67 -3.18 -13.94
CA ASP A 77 6.68 -2.23 -14.45
C ASP A 77 5.29 -2.38 -13.80
N LEU A 78 5.26 -2.76 -12.51
CA LEU A 78 4.04 -2.93 -11.71
C LEU A 78 3.11 -1.71 -11.82
N MET A 79 3.69 -0.51 -11.75
CA MET A 79 3.01 0.76 -11.99
C MET A 79 4.03 1.84 -12.41
N PRO A 80 3.58 2.97 -12.97
CA PRO A 80 4.45 4.10 -13.27
C PRO A 80 5.25 4.57 -12.06
N PHE A 81 6.48 5.05 -12.30
CA PHE A 81 7.36 5.55 -11.24
C PHE A 81 6.74 6.69 -10.42
N ASP A 82 5.95 7.55 -11.06
CA ASP A 82 5.26 8.66 -10.39
C ASP A 82 4.20 8.18 -9.40
N ASP A 83 3.52 7.09 -9.72
CA ASP A 83 2.57 6.44 -8.82
C ASP A 83 3.30 5.79 -7.65
N HIS A 84 4.48 5.19 -7.92
CA HIS A 84 5.34 4.74 -6.84
C HIS A 84 5.70 5.86 -5.87
N ARG A 85 6.17 6.99 -6.36
CA ARG A 85 6.54 8.14 -5.53
C ARG A 85 5.34 8.73 -4.78
N ARG A 86 4.16 8.84 -5.42
CA ARG A 86 2.94 9.32 -4.77
C ARG A 86 2.55 8.43 -3.60
N ASN A 87 2.60 7.12 -3.79
CA ASN A 87 2.26 6.14 -2.76
C ASN A 87 3.29 6.13 -1.62
N ASP A 88 4.59 6.26 -1.92
CA ASP A 88 5.62 6.38 -0.88
C ASP A 88 5.37 7.62 -0.01
N LYS A 89 5.06 8.77 -0.63
CA LYS A 89 4.66 9.98 0.10
C LYS A 89 3.41 9.75 0.95
N MET A 90 2.39 9.09 0.41
CA MET A 90 1.16 8.79 1.16
C MET A 90 1.44 7.92 2.40
N ILE A 91 2.31 6.91 2.30
CA ILE A 91 2.73 6.07 3.43
C ILE A 91 3.46 6.93 4.46
N ILE A 92 4.43 7.74 4.03
CA ILE A 92 5.22 8.62 4.90
C ILE A 92 4.31 9.57 5.67
N ASP A 93 3.42 10.25 4.97
CA ASP A 93 2.49 11.21 5.55
C ASP A 93 1.56 10.49 6.54
N SER A 94 0.98 9.35 6.17
CA SER A 94 0.08 8.57 7.04
C SER A 94 0.75 8.13 8.35
N VAL A 95 1.94 7.54 8.26
CA VAL A 95 2.67 7.08 9.46
C VAL A 95 3.09 8.28 10.31
N THR A 96 3.60 9.35 9.69
CA THR A 96 4.06 10.53 10.42
C THR A 96 2.89 11.26 11.09
N THR A 97 1.72 11.32 10.46
CA THR A 97 0.51 11.89 11.08
C THR A 97 0.07 11.06 12.30
N LEU A 98 0.09 9.73 12.20
CA LEU A 98 -0.34 8.85 13.31
C LEU A 98 0.66 8.82 14.46
N ARG A 99 1.97 8.77 14.16
CA ARG A 99 3.03 8.61 15.17
C ARG A 99 3.69 9.92 15.59
N LYS A 100 3.43 11.02 14.89
CA LYS A 100 4.14 12.31 14.98
C LYS A 100 5.60 12.29 14.53
N SER A 101 6.16 11.12 14.21
CA SER A 101 7.52 10.95 13.72
C SER A 101 7.62 9.76 12.77
N TRP A 102 8.66 9.79 11.92
CA TRP A 102 9.01 8.67 11.06
C TRP A 102 9.84 7.65 11.84
N PRO A 103 9.51 6.34 11.77
CA PRO A 103 10.24 5.33 12.53
C PRO A 103 11.65 5.11 12.00
N SER A 104 12.55 4.74 12.92
CA SER A 104 13.89 4.29 12.59
C SER A 104 13.91 2.85 12.06
N PRO A 105 14.93 2.44 11.28
CA PRO A 105 15.08 1.05 10.84
C PRO A 105 15.15 0.06 12.01
N GLU A 106 15.79 0.44 13.12
CA GLU A 106 15.89 -0.39 14.33
C GLU A 106 14.51 -0.65 14.97
N GLU A 107 13.63 0.36 14.98
CA GLU A 107 12.25 0.15 15.44
C GLU A 107 11.49 -0.85 14.57
N ILE A 108 11.70 -0.85 13.25
CA ILE A 108 11.08 -1.82 12.33
C ILE A 108 11.58 -3.24 12.61
N LEU A 109 12.87 -3.40 12.89
CA LEU A 109 13.45 -4.69 13.22
C LEU A 109 12.90 -5.23 14.55
N ASN A 110 12.72 -4.36 15.54
CA ASN A 110 12.38 -4.77 16.90
C ASN A 110 10.86 -4.78 17.20
N ASN A 111 10.03 -4.15 16.38
CA ASN A 111 8.59 -4.04 16.61
C ASN A 111 7.79 -4.61 15.44
N VAL A 112 7.27 -5.82 15.64
CA VAL A 112 6.48 -6.56 14.64
C VAL A 112 5.20 -5.80 14.29
N ASP A 113 4.44 -5.31 15.27
CA ASP A 113 3.19 -4.57 15.03
C ASP A 113 3.41 -3.33 14.16
N LEU A 114 4.48 -2.58 14.41
CA LEU A 114 4.85 -1.42 13.62
C LEU A 114 5.22 -1.81 12.18
N ALA A 115 6.05 -2.85 12.04
CA ALA A 115 6.42 -3.38 10.75
C ALA A 115 5.18 -3.87 9.97
N THR A 116 4.22 -4.53 10.63
CA THR A 116 2.95 -4.95 10.04
C THR A 116 2.08 -3.76 9.64
N CYS A 117 2.02 -2.70 10.47
CA CYS A 117 1.31 -1.46 10.12
C CYS A 117 1.84 -0.86 8.82
N ILE A 118 3.18 -0.74 8.68
CA ILE A 118 3.78 -0.17 7.48
C ILE A 118 3.58 -1.10 6.29
N LEU A 119 3.78 -2.42 6.46
CA LEU A 119 3.54 -3.38 5.39
C LEU A 119 2.09 -3.35 4.90
N LEU A 120 1.11 -3.18 5.79
CA LEU A 120 -0.28 -3.04 5.41
C LEU A 120 -0.51 -1.79 4.53
N LEU A 121 0.13 -0.67 4.85
CA LEU A 121 0.06 0.55 4.02
C LEU A 121 0.72 0.35 2.65
N VAL A 122 1.84 -0.38 2.61
CA VAL A 122 2.49 -0.81 1.37
C VAL A 122 1.54 -1.69 0.56
N MET A 123 0.87 -2.66 1.18
CA MET A 123 -0.09 -3.56 0.50
C MET A 123 -1.35 -2.84 0.01
N ARG A 124 -1.76 -1.75 0.66
CA ARG A 124 -2.88 -0.91 0.17
C ARG A 124 -2.55 -0.06 -1.05
N THR A 125 -1.26 0.06 -1.39
CA THR A 125 -0.77 0.94 -2.46
C THR A 125 -0.14 0.17 -3.62
N VAL A 126 -0.46 -1.12 -3.71
CA VAL A 126 -0.11 -1.99 -4.84
C VAL A 126 -0.95 -1.66 -6.07
N ALA A 127 -0.53 -2.18 -7.23
CA ALA A 127 -1.24 -1.92 -8.48
C ALA A 127 -2.65 -2.52 -8.46
N PRO A 128 -3.67 -1.77 -8.89
CA PRO A 128 -5.05 -2.26 -8.92
C PRO A 128 -5.24 -3.39 -9.96
N ASP A 129 -4.41 -3.41 -11.01
CA ASP A 129 -4.58 -4.32 -12.15
C ASP A 129 -4.04 -5.74 -11.89
N ILE A 130 -3.25 -5.92 -10.84
CA ILE A 130 -2.68 -7.23 -10.48
C ILE A 130 -3.25 -7.65 -9.13
N PRO A 131 -4.07 -8.70 -9.07
CA PRO A 131 -4.75 -9.08 -7.84
C PRO A 131 -3.76 -9.57 -6.78
N LEU A 132 -3.89 -9.03 -5.56
CA LEU A 132 -3.22 -9.57 -4.37
C LEU A 132 -3.80 -10.93 -3.99
N LYS A 133 -2.93 -11.85 -3.54
CA LYS A 133 -3.36 -13.11 -2.94
C LYS A 133 -4.25 -12.83 -1.73
N ALA A 134 -5.35 -13.58 -1.61
CA ALA A 134 -6.37 -13.32 -0.59
C ALA A 134 -5.80 -13.32 0.84
N GLN A 135 -4.79 -14.16 1.11
CA GLN A 135 -4.15 -14.22 2.42
C GLN A 135 -3.54 -12.89 2.87
N TRP A 136 -3.05 -12.04 1.96
CA TRP A 136 -2.36 -10.79 2.30
C TRP A 136 -3.28 -9.66 2.72
N ARG A 137 -4.60 -9.88 2.64
CA ARG A 137 -5.62 -8.93 3.11
C ARG A 137 -5.87 -9.06 4.62
N SER A 138 -5.42 -10.15 5.24
CA SER A 138 -5.58 -10.41 6.67
C SER A 138 -4.43 -9.80 7.48
N TRP A 139 -4.77 -9.07 8.54
CA TRP A 139 -3.79 -8.56 9.50
C TRP A 139 -2.96 -9.70 10.10
N ASP A 140 -3.61 -10.78 10.55
CA ASP A 140 -2.95 -11.90 11.22
C ASP A 140 -1.94 -12.60 10.30
N HIS A 141 -2.26 -12.70 9.01
CA HIS A 141 -1.35 -13.27 8.03
C HIS A 141 -0.15 -12.36 7.76
N LEU A 142 -0.38 -11.04 7.61
CA LEU A 142 0.72 -10.09 7.46
C LEU A 142 1.61 -10.07 8.71
N HIS A 143 1.02 -10.10 9.90
CA HIS A 143 1.74 -10.18 11.17
C HIS A 143 2.61 -11.43 11.22
N ALA A 144 2.05 -12.61 10.89
CA ALA A 144 2.78 -13.87 10.86
C ALA A 144 3.94 -13.90 9.87
N VAL A 145 3.86 -13.19 8.73
CA VAL A 145 4.99 -13.08 7.80
C VAL A 145 6.02 -12.07 8.29
N VAL A 146 5.60 -10.96 8.90
CA VAL A 146 6.51 -9.93 9.45
C VAL A 146 7.35 -10.45 10.62
N GLU A 147 6.89 -11.47 11.35
CA GLU A 147 7.73 -12.19 12.31
C GLU A 147 9.07 -12.68 11.70
N GLN A 148 9.08 -12.96 10.39
CA GLN A 148 10.29 -13.39 9.69
C GLN A 148 11.26 -12.23 9.51
N GLU A 149 12.45 -12.37 10.10
CA GLU A 149 13.49 -11.33 10.13
C GLU A 149 13.89 -10.85 8.73
N ILE A 150 13.88 -11.73 7.73
CA ILE A 150 14.24 -11.38 6.35
C ILE A 150 13.31 -10.31 5.76
N LEU A 151 12.01 -10.40 6.03
CA LEU A 151 11.03 -9.41 5.59
C LEU A 151 11.22 -8.11 6.37
N ARG A 152 11.41 -8.18 7.69
CA ARG A 152 11.67 -7.01 8.53
C ARG A 152 12.93 -6.26 8.11
N LYS A 153 14.01 -6.95 7.76
CA LYS A 153 15.24 -6.34 7.22
C LYS A 153 14.99 -5.58 5.93
N SER A 154 14.27 -6.20 4.99
CA SER A 154 13.92 -5.55 3.73
C SER A 154 13.02 -4.32 3.95
N LEU A 155 12.03 -4.44 4.85
CA LEU A 155 11.17 -3.33 5.21
C LEU A 155 11.94 -2.22 5.95
N ALA A 156 12.87 -2.56 6.83
CA ALA A 156 13.72 -1.60 7.54
C ALA A 156 14.57 -0.78 6.56
N ASN A 157 15.13 -1.43 5.53
CA ASN A 157 15.85 -0.74 4.44
C ASN A 157 14.92 0.19 3.66
N ALA A 158 13.70 -0.26 3.33
CA ALA A 158 12.70 0.58 2.67
C ALA A 158 12.32 1.80 3.53
N VAL A 159 12.18 1.62 4.85
CA VAL A 159 11.89 2.68 5.81
C VAL A 159 13.04 3.67 5.95
N GLN A 160 14.29 3.19 5.95
CA GLN A 160 15.48 4.04 5.98
C GLN A 160 15.50 5.01 4.78
N CYS A 161 15.26 4.48 3.59
CA CYS A 161 15.28 5.23 2.35
C CYS A 161 13.97 5.98 2.06
N LYS A 162 12.90 5.65 2.78
CA LYS A 162 11.53 6.11 2.51
C LYS A 162 11.05 5.77 1.10
N VAL A 163 11.45 4.60 0.60
CA VAL A 163 11.17 4.12 -0.75
C VAL A 163 10.64 2.70 -0.67
N PHE A 164 9.40 2.48 -1.14
CA PHE A 164 8.71 1.19 -1.01
C PHE A 164 8.43 0.50 -2.35
N ILE A 165 9.02 0.97 -3.45
CA ILE A 165 8.84 0.37 -4.78
C ILE A 165 9.14 -1.13 -4.79
N ARG A 166 10.31 -1.55 -4.28
CA ARG A 166 10.70 -2.96 -4.23
C ARG A 166 9.74 -3.78 -3.38
N MET A 167 9.37 -3.26 -2.20
CA MET A 167 8.43 -3.91 -1.29
C MET A 167 7.06 -4.09 -1.93
N ARG A 168 6.55 -3.11 -2.68
CA ARG A 168 5.29 -3.23 -3.41
C ARG A 168 5.37 -4.20 -4.57
N SER A 169 6.52 -4.29 -5.23
CA SER A 169 6.67 -5.10 -6.42
C SER A 169 7.05 -6.56 -6.17
N LEU A 170 7.21 -7.04 -4.92
CA LEU A 170 7.55 -8.44 -4.69
C LEU A 170 6.46 -9.36 -5.26
N GLY A 171 6.86 -10.33 -6.07
CA GLY A 171 5.91 -11.24 -6.76
C GLY A 171 5.08 -12.08 -5.79
N LEU A 172 5.63 -12.38 -4.61
CA LEU A 172 4.98 -13.21 -3.60
C LEU A 172 3.60 -12.66 -3.13
N TRP A 173 3.38 -11.35 -3.31
CA TRP A 173 2.11 -10.69 -2.98
C TRP A 173 0.97 -10.98 -3.97
N TYR A 174 1.28 -11.35 -5.21
CA TYR A 174 0.33 -11.29 -6.32
C TYR A 174 -0.06 -12.68 -6.81
N GLU A 175 -1.33 -12.86 -7.15
CA GLU A 175 -1.80 -14.10 -7.76
C GLU A 175 -1.10 -14.34 -9.11
N GLY A 176 -0.64 -15.57 -9.34
CA GLY A 176 0.06 -15.94 -10.59
C GLY A 176 1.56 -15.64 -10.62
N TYR A 177 2.14 -15.21 -9.50
CA TYR A 177 3.57 -14.89 -9.33
C TYR A 177 4.19 -15.60 -8.12
#